data_AF-A0A943NUT5-F1
#
_entry.id   AF-A0A943NUT5-F1
#
_cell.length_a   1.000
_cell.length_b   1.000
_cell.length_c   1.000
_cell.angle_alpha   90.00
_cell.angle_beta   90.00
_cell.angle_gamma   90.00
#
_symmetry.space_group_name_H-M   'P 1'
#
loop_
_entity.id
_entity.type
_entity.pdbx_description
1 polymer ?
#
loop_
_entity_poly.entity_id
_entity_poly.type
_entity_poly.pdbx_seq_one_letter_code
_entity_poly.pdbx_strand_id
1 'polypeptide(L)'
;MESKGLSNDTPINNRDKDMYSYSRLAERIADCICSANAEDSSFTIGISGSWGSGKTSLINLVESELSDRKSHNLNAPEVLRFNPWRFNSQEQLLTEFFNSVKTKLTGTTFDLENETCNSIGEALSAYSASISYPSLASLSTLLFSPNPPLGVALSVGSRFAIKIGARVLGKQLQSYVKSLEDQKHDIDIKLKKVHPNLVVVIDDIDRLSDDEICLVFKLVALTASFPHVVYLLAYDRSIVERALNKIQIGDGAGYLEKIIQLPIEMPKLLEVDVAPQLDSIVHEL
;
A
#
# COMPACT_ATOMS: atom_id res chain seq x y z
N MET A 1 22.83 33.03 11.96
CA MET A 1 21.48 33.43 11.51
C MET A 1 21.37 32.96 10.08
N GLU A 2 20.84 31.75 9.87
CA GLU A 2 20.55 31.27 8.51
C GLU A 2 19.31 32.01 8.03
N SER A 3 19.37 32.61 6.84
CA SER A 3 18.20 33.23 6.22
C SER A 3 17.15 32.15 5.99
N LYS A 4 15.99 32.26 6.64
CA LYS A 4 14.79 31.50 6.30
C LYS A 4 14.21 32.06 4.99
N GLY A 5 14.91 31.85 3.89
CA GLY A 5 14.32 32.02 2.57
C GLY A 5 13.17 31.02 2.37
N LEU A 6 12.34 31.23 1.35
CA LEU A 6 11.36 30.25 0.87
C LEU A 6 12.01 28.85 0.85
N SER A 7 11.56 28.00 1.77
CA SER A 7 12.09 26.64 1.95
C SER A 7 11.91 25.84 0.67
N ASN A 8 12.87 24.96 0.38
CA ASN A 8 12.68 23.91 -0.63
C ASN A 8 11.40 23.11 -0.32
N ASP A 9 10.73 22.61 -1.36
CA ASP A 9 9.54 21.73 -1.29
C ASP A 9 9.90 20.38 -0.65
N THR A 10 10.09 20.42 0.68
CA THR A 10 10.50 19.30 1.50
C THR A 10 9.35 18.99 2.46
N PRO A 11 8.83 17.74 2.45
CA PRO A 11 7.82 17.33 3.40
C PRO A 11 8.25 17.59 4.84
N ILE A 12 7.32 18.06 5.68
CA ILE A 12 7.60 18.27 7.10
C ILE A 12 7.73 16.93 7.82
N ASN A 13 8.53 16.90 8.89
CA ASN A 13 8.82 15.69 9.66
C ASN A 13 8.44 15.81 11.14
N ASN A 14 7.95 16.97 11.59
CA ASN A 14 7.58 17.22 12.98
C ASN A 14 6.41 18.19 13.09
N ARG A 15 5.68 18.07 14.20
CA ARG A 15 4.49 18.89 14.51
C ARG A 15 4.78 20.39 14.57
N ASP A 16 5.98 20.78 15.01
CA ASP A 16 6.35 22.19 15.16
C ASP A 16 6.42 22.95 13.83
N LYS A 17 6.47 22.23 12.70
CA LYS A 17 6.46 22.79 11.34
C LYS A 17 5.10 22.67 10.65
N ASP A 18 4.08 22.18 11.36
CA ASP A 18 2.75 22.02 10.79
C ASP A 18 1.97 23.33 10.78
N MET A 19 2.06 24.04 9.66
CA MET A 19 1.39 25.32 9.47
C MET A 19 -0.11 25.17 9.11
N TYR A 20 -0.54 23.98 8.69
CA TYR A 20 -1.89 23.72 8.16
C TYR A 20 -2.76 22.83 9.07
N SER A 21 -2.36 22.65 10.33
CA SER A 21 -3.09 21.84 11.33
C SER A 21 -3.31 20.37 10.92
N TYR A 22 -2.44 19.82 10.07
CA TYR A 22 -2.43 18.40 9.70
C TYR A 22 -2.09 17.48 10.88
N SER A 23 -1.53 18.00 11.97
CA SER A 23 -1.17 17.26 13.18
C SER A 23 -2.39 16.62 13.84
N ARG A 24 -3.55 17.29 13.86
CA ARG A 24 -4.78 16.70 14.40
C ARG A 24 -5.30 15.56 13.52
N LEU A 25 -5.19 15.72 12.19
CA LEU A 25 -5.56 14.67 11.26
C LEU A 25 -4.60 13.46 11.40
N ALA A 26 -3.30 13.72 11.51
CA ALA A 26 -2.29 12.69 11.75
C ALA A 26 -2.55 11.91 13.05
N GLU A 27 -2.88 12.61 14.14
CA GLU A 27 -3.26 12.00 15.42
C GLU A 27 -4.46 11.06 15.27
N ARG A 28 -5.50 11.47 14.55
CA ARG A 28 -6.70 10.65 14.32
C ARG A 28 -6.41 9.45 13.42
N ILE A 29 -5.57 9.61 12.41
CA ILE A 29 -5.13 8.49 11.56
C ILE A 29 -4.34 7.49 12.41
N ALA A 30 -3.43 7.96 13.27
CA ALA A 30 -2.67 7.10 14.18
C ALA A 30 -3.58 6.38 15.19
N ASP A 31 -4.62 7.05 15.74
CA ASP A 31 -5.66 6.41 16.56
C ASP A 31 -6.35 5.28 15.80
N CYS A 32 -6.77 5.52 14.57
CA CYS A 32 -7.39 4.51 13.71
C CYS A 32 -6.47 3.32 13.46
N ILE A 33 -5.19 3.58 13.14
CA ILE A 33 -4.19 2.53 12.91
C ILE A 33 -3.99 1.67 14.17
N CYS A 34 -3.83 2.30 15.34
CA CYS A 34 -3.66 1.58 16.61
C CYS A 34 -4.90 0.81 17.04
N SER A 35 -6.09 1.29 16.66
CA SER A 35 -7.38 0.67 17.00
C SER A 35 -7.88 -0.31 15.92
N ALA A 36 -7.17 -0.43 14.80
CA ALA A 36 -7.57 -1.30 13.72
C ALA A 36 -7.54 -2.75 14.21
N ASN A 37 -8.72 -3.39 14.25
CA ASN A 37 -8.82 -4.82 14.52
C ASN A 37 -8.37 -5.60 13.28
N ALA A 38 -7.06 -5.68 13.07
CA ALA A 38 -6.44 -6.40 11.98
C ALA A 38 -6.18 -7.89 12.33
N GLU A 39 -6.80 -8.44 13.38
CA GLU A 39 -6.54 -9.81 13.85
C GLU A 39 -6.91 -10.89 12.81
N ASP A 40 -7.98 -10.65 12.04
CA ASP A 40 -8.50 -11.61 11.07
C ASP A 40 -8.21 -11.23 9.60
N SER A 41 -7.95 -9.96 9.31
CA SER A 41 -7.63 -9.47 7.97
C SER A 41 -6.95 -8.11 8.01
N SER A 42 -6.22 -7.76 6.94
CA SER A 42 -5.55 -6.46 6.89
C SER A 42 -6.54 -5.29 6.83
N PHE A 43 -6.10 -4.11 7.25
CA PHE A 43 -6.87 -2.86 7.12
C PHE A 43 -6.19 -1.89 6.16
N THR A 44 -6.91 -1.31 5.20
CA THR A 44 -6.32 -0.41 4.18
C THR A 44 -6.90 0.99 4.23
N ILE A 45 -6.03 1.96 4.51
CA ILE A 45 -6.31 3.40 4.55
C ILE A 45 -5.71 4.06 3.30
N GLY A 46 -6.49 4.87 2.59
CA GLY A 46 -6.04 5.63 1.44
C GLY A 46 -6.03 7.12 1.72
N ILE A 47 -4.88 7.78 1.65
CA ILE A 47 -4.71 9.23 1.67
C ILE A 47 -4.66 9.73 0.23
N SER A 48 -5.73 10.38 -0.22
CA SER A 48 -5.81 10.92 -1.58
C SER A 48 -5.67 12.42 -1.64
N GLY A 49 -4.92 12.95 -2.59
CA GLY A 49 -4.78 14.39 -2.83
C GLY A 49 -3.93 14.70 -4.07
N SER A 50 -4.08 15.91 -4.61
CA SER A 50 -3.30 16.34 -5.79
C SER A 50 -1.81 16.49 -5.47
N TRP A 51 -0.99 16.70 -6.50
CA TRP A 51 0.39 17.13 -6.31
C TRP A 51 0.44 18.39 -5.41
N GLY A 52 1.41 18.44 -4.50
CA GLY A 52 1.61 19.57 -3.58
C GLY A 52 0.59 19.67 -2.44
N SER A 53 -0.37 18.75 -2.29
CA SER A 53 -1.37 18.83 -1.22
C SER A 53 -0.82 18.50 0.18
N GLY A 54 0.44 18.06 0.28
CA GLY A 54 1.09 17.67 1.54
C GLY A 54 0.86 16.23 1.99
N LYS A 55 0.53 15.30 1.08
CA LYS A 55 0.33 13.86 1.41
C LYS A 55 1.51 13.27 2.19
N THR A 56 2.73 13.44 1.67
CA THR A 56 3.97 12.97 2.30
C THR A 56 4.21 13.63 3.65
N SER A 57 3.89 14.92 3.78
CA SER A 57 3.94 15.62 5.07
C SER A 57 2.99 15.01 6.10
N LEU A 58 1.74 14.72 5.70
CA LEU A 58 0.78 14.05 6.58
C LEU A 58 1.26 12.65 6.98
N ILE A 59 1.78 11.87 6.04
CA ILE A 59 2.39 10.55 6.33
C ILE A 59 3.50 10.68 7.36
N ASN A 60 4.44 11.59 7.18
CA ASN A 60 5.54 11.78 8.12
C ASN A 60 5.05 12.15 9.53
N LEU A 61 3.99 12.97 9.63
CA LEU A 61 3.36 13.29 10.91
C LEU A 61 2.68 12.06 11.55
N VAL A 62 2.04 11.20 10.75
CA VAL A 62 1.47 9.93 11.23
C VAL A 62 2.58 9.00 11.72
N GLU A 63 3.68 8.87 10.97
CA GLU A 63 4.85 8.07 11.38
C GLU A 63 5.47 8.58 12.67
N SER A 64 5.58 9.91 12.84
CA SER A 64 6.02 10.55 14.08
C SER A 64 5.10 10.19 15.24
N GLU A 65 3.78 10.28 15.05
CA GLU A 65 2.81 9.97 16.10
C GLU A 65 2.84 8.50 16.52
N LEU A 66 2.97 7.58 15.56
CA LEU A 66 3.11 6.15 15.84
C LEU A 66 4.42 5.86 16.60
N SER A 67 5.50 6.56 16.25
CA SER A 67 6.80 6.45 16.91
C SER A 67 6.76 6.96 18.35
N ASP A 68 6.12 8.11 18.58
CA ASP A 68 5.94 8.68 19.91
C ASP A 68 5.13 7.73 20.80
N ARG A 69 4.04 7.15 20.27
CA ARG A 69 3.24 6.14 20.99
C ARG A 69 4.04 4.90 21.34
N LYS A 70 4.91 4.43 20.44
CA LYS A 70 5.79 3.29 20.69
C LYS A 70 6.75 3.54 21.85
N SER A 71 7.23 4.77 22.02
CA SER A 71 8.08 5.13 23.16
C SER A 71 7.37 5.00 24.52
N HIS A 72 6.03 5.04 24.52
CA HIS A 72 5.19 4.95 25.72
C HIS A 72 4.44 3.62 25.87
N ASN A 73 4.29 2.84 24.79
CA ASN A 73 3.56 1.57 24.76
C ASN A 73 4.22 0.59 23.78
N LEU A 74 4.73 -0.52 24.30
CA LEU A 74 5.39 -1.58 23.51
C LEU A 74 4.46 -2.26 22.48
N ASN A 75 3.15 -2.10 22.61
CA ASN A 75 2.17 -2.65 21.66
C ASN A 75 1.83 -1.70 20.50
N ALA A 76 2.51 -0.56 20.37
CA ALA A 76 2.34 0.31 19.20
C ALA A 76 2.86 -0.37 17.92
N PRO A 77 2.21 -0.16 16.78
CA PRO A 77 2.55 -0.87 15.55
C PRO A 77 3.94 -0.51 15.03
N GLU A 78 4.52 -1.47 14.31
CA GLU A 78 5.77 -1.31 13.61
C GLU A 78 5.56 -0.71 12.22
N VAL A 79 6.34 0.29 11.86
CA VAL A 79 6.21 0.94 10.54
C VAL A 79 7.25 0.39 9.56
N LEU A 80 6.77 0.02 8.37
CA LEU A 80 7.56 -0.24 7.17
C LEU A 80 7.15 0.76 6.09
N ARG A 81 8.08 1.64 5.70
CA ARG A 81 7.88 2.54 4.57
C ARG A 81 8.44 1.94 3.29
N PHE A 82 7.59 1.81 2.28
CA PHE A 82 7.93 1.32 0.97
C PHE A 82 7.64 2.39 -0.08
N ASN A 83 8.66 2.88 -0.77
CA ASN A 83 8.49 3.85 -1.85
C ASN A 83 8.70 3.14 -3.21
N PRO A 84 7.62 2.83 -3.94
CA PRO A 84 7.68 2.07 -5.19
C PRO A 84 8.39 2.83 -6.31
N TRP A 85 8.40 4.17 -6.28
CA TRP A 85 9.05 5.01 -7.28
C TRP A 85 10.59 4.83 -7.32
N ARG A 86 11.17 4.17 -6.32
CA ARG A 86 12.62 3.90 -6.26
C ARG A 86 13.06 2.74 -7.14
N PHE A 87 12.14 1.97 -7.69
CA PHE A 87 12.44 0.78 -8.50
C PHE A 87 12.20 1.07 -9.97
N ASN A 88 13.03 0.48 -10.83
CA ASN A 88 13.01 0.75 -12.27
C ASN A 88 12.28 -0.33 -13.07
N SER A 89 11.81 -1.39 -12.41
CA SER A 89 11.02 -2.43 -13.06
C SER A 89 9.97 -3.01 -12.11
N GLN A 90 8.99 -3.61 -12.75
CA GLN A 90 7.88 -4.32 -12.17
C GLN A 90 8.32 -5.53 -11.32
N GLU A 91 9.28 -6.30 -11.80
CA GLU A 91 9.88 -7.43 -11.08
C GLU A 91 10.68 -6.96 -9.87
N GLN A 92 11.42 -5.87 -10.02
CA GLN A 92 12.19 -5.28 -8.92
C GLN A 92 11.24 -4.77 -7.82
N LEU A 93 10.19 -4.02 -8.19
CA LEU A 93 9.19 -3.53 -7.24
C LEU A 93 8.56 -4.67 -6.44
N LEU A 94 8.13 -5.74 -7.12
CA LEU A 94 7.52 -6.91 -6.48
C LEU A 94 8.50 -7.60 -5.52
N THR A 95 9.72 -7.87 -5.99
CA THR A 95 10.76 -8.55 -5.22
C THR A 95 11.14 -7.74 -3.98
N GLU A 96 11.36 -6.44 -4.15
CA GLU A 96 11.78 -5.55 -3.07
C GLU A 96 10.67 -5.29 -2.06
N PHE A 97 9.40 -5.30 -2.47
CA PHE A 97 8.28 -5.25 -1.54
C PHE A 97 8.29 -6.45 -0.60
N PHE A 98 8.33 -7.68 -1.13
CA PHE A 98 8.33 -8.88 -0.30
C PHE A 98 9.59 -9.00 0.54
N ASN A 99 10.76 -8.59 0.01
CA ASN A 99 12.00 -8.55 0.78
C ASN A 99 11.91 -7.55 1.94
N SER A 100 11.30 -6.39 1.73
CA SER A 100 11.10 -5.37 2.76
C SER A 100 10.17 -5.87 3.86
N VAL A 101 9.05 -6.49 3.49
CA VAL A 101 8.09 -7.10 4.43
C VAL A 101 8.75 -8.24 5.21
N LYS A 102 9.43 -9.16 4.52
CA LYS A 102 10.19 -10.26 5.13
C LYS A 102 11.21 -9.73 6.13
N THR A 103 12.08 -8.80 5.72
CA THR A 103 13.14 -8.26 6.57
C THR A 103 12.57 -7.59 7.82
N LYS A 104 11.46 -6.86 7.68
CA LYS A 104 10.79 -6.22 8.82
C LYS A 104 10.20 -7.25 9.78
N LEU A 105 9.55 -8.30 9.26
CA LEU A 105 8.91 -9.35 10.06
C LEU A 105 9.90 -10.31 10.73
N THR A 106 11.01 -10.63 10.06
CA THR A 106 12.02 -11.58 10.57
C THR A 106 13.18 -10.90 11.29
N GLY A 107 13.17 -9.57 11.38
CA GLY A 107 14.13 -8.80 12.16
C GLY A 107 13.88 -8.93 13.67
N THR A 108 14.69 -8.26 14.48
CA THR A 108 14.55 -8.25 15.96
C THR A 108 13.39 -7.37 16.45
N THR A 109 12.55 -6.92 15.54
CA THR A 109 11.53 -5.92 15.79
C THR A 109 10.27 -6.55 16.37
N PHE A 110 9.86 -7.69 15.82
CA PHE A 110 8.85 -8.55 16.41
C PHE A 110 9.61 -9.59 17.24
N ASP A 111 9.35 -9.66 18.54
CA ASP A 111 10.00 -10.60 19.47
C ASP A 111 9.53 -12.04 19.22
N LEU A 112 9.90 -12.55 18.04
CA LEU A 112 9.48 -13.84 17.51
C LEU A 112 10.63 -14.83 17.66
N GLU A 113 10.27 -16.09 17.97
CA GLU A 113 11.21 -17.19 17.96
C GLU A 113 11.86 -17.36 16.58
N ASN A 114 13.15 -17.70 16.54
CA ASN A 114 13.90 -17.89 15.29
C ASN A 114 13.21 -18.87 14.31
N GLU A 115 12.59 -19.93 14.82
CA GLU A 115 11.84 -20.89 14.00
C GLU A 115 10.63 -20.23 13.33
N THR A 116 9.92 -19.34 14.04
CA THR A 116 8.79 -18.57 13.50
C THR A 116 9.26 -17.59 12.44
N CYS A 117 10.36 -16.87 12.68
CA CYS A 117 10.98 -15.98 11.69
C CYS A 117 11.37 -16.71 10.41
N ASN A 118 12.05 -17.86 10.53
CA ASN A 118 12.42 -18.68 9.37
C ASN A 118 11.20 -19.13 8.58
N SER A 119 10.17 -19.60 9.29
CA SER A 119 8.92 -20.08 8.71
C SER A 119 8.13 -19.00 7.97
N ILE A 120 8.07 -17.76 8.51
CA ILE A 120 7.48 -16.59 7.85
C ILE A 120 8.30 -16.21 6.61
N GLY A 121 9.62 -16.16 6.75
CA GLY A 121 10.52 -15.80 5.66
C GLY A 121 10.44 -16.76 4.48
N GLU A 122 10.35 -18.07 4.74
CA GLU A 122 10.16 -19.10 3.73
C GLU A 122 8.80 -18.97 3.03
N ALA A 123 7.71 -18.78 3.79
CA ALA A 123 6.37 -18.62 3.25
C ALA A 123 6.25 -17.41 2.32
N LEU A 124 6.77 -16.24 2.76
CA LEU A 124 6.80 -15.02 1.94
C LEU A 124 7.65 -15.19 0.69
N SER A 125 8.77 -15.91 0.77
CA SER A 125 9.64 -16.17 -0.38
C SER A 125 8.94 -17.08 -1.41
N ALA A 126 8.27 -18.13 -0.95
CA ALA A 126 7.50 -19.04 -1.79
C ALA A 126 6.30 -18.33 -2.47
N TYR A 127 5.58 -17.50 -1.71
CA TYR A 127 4.47 -16.70 -2.22
C TYR A 127 4.94 -15.68 -3.26
N SER A 128 6.01 -14.94 -2.97
CA SER A 128 6.63 -13.98 -3.90
C SER A 128 7.02 -14.63 -5.23
N ALA A 129 7.72 -15.77 -5.20
CA ALA A 129 8.10 -16.51 -6.40
C ALA A 129 6.87 -16.96 -7.22
N SER A 130 5.81 -17.35 -6.51
CA SER A 130 4.55 -17.81 -7.10
C SER A 130 3.67 -16.67 -7.60
N ILE A 131 4.05 -15.40 -7.45
CA ILE A 131 3.25 -14.24 -7.87
C ILE A 131 3.94 -13.48 -9.02
N SER A 132 4.83 -14.16 -9.74
CA SER A 132 5.52 -13.62 -10.91
C SER A 132 4.59 -12.92 -11.92
N TYR A 133 5.09 -11.87 -12.56
CA TYR A 133 4.31 -10.80 -13.18
C TYR A 133 3.16 -11.17 -14.16
N PRO A 134 3.23 -12.24 -14.97
CA PRO A 134 2.11 -12.65 -15.81
C PRO A 134 0.88 -13.18 -15.03
N SER A 135 1.10 -13.72 -13.83
CA SER A 135 0.03 -14.36 -13.06
C SER A 135 -0.83 -13.39 -12.24
N LEU A 136 -0.22 -12.29 -11.76
CA LEU A 136 -0.89 -11.20 -11.05
C LEU A 136 -2.08 -10.60 -11.80
N ALA A 137 -1.91 -10.36 -13.10
CA ALA A 137 -2.97 -9.83 -13.95
C ALA A 137 -4.16 -10.79 -14.05
N SER A 138 -3.87 -12.09 -14.12
CA SER A 138 -4.90 -13.13 -14.19
C SER A 138 -5.66 -13.29 -12.87
N LEU A 139 -4.96 -13.24 -11.73
CA LEU A 139 -5.56 -13.42 -10.39
C LEU A 139 -6.46 -12.26 -9.98
N SER A 140 -6.01 -11.03 -10.18
CA SER A 140 -6.80 -9.84 -9.84
C SER A 140 -8.15 -9.80 -10.58
N THR A 141 -8.18 -10.21 -11.84
CA THR A 141 -9.42 -10.33 -12.60
C THR A 141 -10.39 -11.33 -11.97
N LEU A 142 -9.89 -12.45 -11.44
CA LEU A 142 -10.72 -13.46 -10.77
C LEU A 142 -11.27 -12.97 -9.42
N LEU A 143 -10.45 -12.28 -8.64
CA LEU A 143 -10.82 -11.85 -7.28
C LEU A 143 -11.77 -10.66 -7.25
N PHE A 144 -11.65 -9.73 -8.21
CA PHE A 144 -12.36 -8.44 -8.13
C PHE A 144 -13.41 -8.23 -9.22
N SER A 145 -13.56 -9.13 -10.19
CA SER A 145 -14.62 -9.02 -11.20
C SER A 145 -15.91 -9.71 -10.71
N PRO A 146 -17.06 -9.00 -10.61
CA PRO A 146 -18.33 -9.62 -10.18
C PRO A 146 -18.86 -10.65 -11.18
N ASN A 147 -18.40 -10.61 -12.44
CA ASN A 147 -18.66 -11.61 -13.47
C ASN A 147 -17.37 -11.82 -14.27
N PRO A 148 -16.43 -12.67 -13.80
CA PRO A 148 -15.24 -12.95 -14.58
C PRO A 148 -15.71 -13.65 -15.86
N PRO A 149 -15.58 -13.03 -17.05
CA PRO A 149 -16.03 -13.71 -18.25
C PRO A 149 -15.16 -14.96 -18.38
N LEU A 150 -15.78 -16.14 -18.48
CA LEU A 150 -15.09 -17.43 -18.65
C LEU A 150 -14.06 -17.45 -19.80
N GLY A 151 -14.00 -16.39 -20.63
CA GLY A 151 -13.02 -16.17 -21.70
C GLY A 151 -11.87 -15.19 -21.42
N VAL A 152 -11.75 -14.55 -20.24
CA VAL A 152 -10.67 -13.58 -19.94
C VAL A 152 -9.32 -14.22 -19.58
N ALA A 153 -9.25 -15.56 -19.53
CA ALA A 153 -7.96 -16.25 -19.52
C ALA A 153 -7.10 -16.00 -20.79
N LEU A 154 -7.56 -15.21 -21.79
CA LEU A 154 -6.93 -15.11 -23.10
C LEU A 154 -6.96 -13.72 -23.79
N SER A 155 -7.08 -12.59 -23.07
CA SER A 155 -7.09 -11.26 -23.74
C SER A 155 -5.98 -10.30 -23.32
N VAL A 156 -4.74 -10.80 -23.27
CA VAL A 156 -3.55 -9.94 -23.44
C VAL A 156 -2.69 -10.57 -24.54
N GLY A 157 -3.04 -10.25 -25.79
CA GLY A 157 -2.22 -10.51 -26.98
C GLY A 157 -2.37 -11.90 -27.62
N SER A 158 -3.30 -12.06 -28.56
CA SER A 158 -3.08 -12.86 -29.78
C SER A 158 -4.33 -12.92 -30.67
N ARG A 159 -4.20 -12.40 -31.90
CA ARG A 159 -5.11 -12.67 -33.02
C ARG A 159 -4.86 -14.05 -33.67
N PHE A 160 -4.29 -15.03 -32.95
CA PHE A 160 -3.96 -16.34 -33.51
C PHE A 160 -4.23 -17.48 -32.49
N ALA A 161 -4.99 -18.50 -32.94
CA ALA A 161 -5.21 -19.85 -32.37
C ALA A 161 -6.08 -20.00 -31.09
N ILE A 162 -7.40 -20.22 -31.20
CA ILE A 162 -8.13 -21.51 -31.44
C ILE A 162 -8.35 -22.38 -30.18
N LYS A 163 -9.59 -22.34 -29.66
CA LYS A 163 -10.50 -23.38 -29.10
C LYS A 163 -10.04 -24.68 -28.40
N ILE A 164 -8.77 -25.08 -28.36
CA ILE A 164 -8.29 -26.27 -27.65
C ILE A 164 -7.63 -25.92 -26.31
N GLY A 165 -7.13 -24.68 -26.15
CA GLY A 165 -6.41 -24.24 -24.94
C GLY A 165 -7.28 -23.85 -23.73
N ALA A 166 -8.56 -23.49 -23.90
CA ALA A 166 -9.36 -22.90 -22.82
C ALA A 166 -9.62 -23.84 -21.61
N ARG A 167 -9.80 -25.15 -21.86
CA ARG A 167 -10.02 -26.13 -20.78
C ARG A 167 -8.74 -26.51 -20.04
N VAL A 168 -7.61 -26.59 -20.75
CA VAL A 168 -6.31 -26.94 -20.16
C VAL A 168 -5.74 -25.74 -19.40
N LEU A 169 -5.80 -24.54 -19.97
CA LEU A 169 -5.46 -23.30 -19.28
C LEU A 169 -6.36 -23.04 -18.08
N GLY A 170 -7.67 -23.32 -18.18
CA GLY A 170 -8.59 -23.20 -17.05
C GLY A 170 -8.22 -24.12 -15.88
N LYS A 171 -7.88 -25.38 -16.14
CA LYS A 171 -7.42 -26.32 -15.10
C LYS A 171 -6.06 -25.93 -14.51
N GLN A 172 -5.11 -25.49 -15.34
CA GLN A 172 -3.81 -25.04 -14.89
C GLN A 172 -3.89 -23.76 -14.05
N LEU A 173 -4.69 -22.78 -14.48
CA LEU A 173 -4.96 -21.56 -13.72
C LEU A 173 -5.66 -21.89 -12.40
N GLN A 174 -6.65 -22.79 -12.41
CA GLN A 174 -7.34 -23.19 -11.18
C GLN A 174 -6.40 -23.90 -10.19
N SER A 175 -5.51 -24.78 -10.67
CA SER A 175 -4.49 -25.40 -9.80
C SER A 175 -3.49 -24.38 -9.27
N TYR A 176 -3.16 -23.36 -10.07
CA TYR A 176 -2.25 -22.29 -9.68
C TYR A 176 -2.88 -21.35 -8.64
N VAL A 177 -4.14 -20.93 -8.86
CA VAL A 177 -4.94 -20.16 -7.89
C VAL A 177 -5.03 -20.93 -6.56
N LYS A 178 -5.36 -22.22 -6.62
CA LYS A 178 -5.42 -23.05 -5.40
C LYS A 178 -4.08 -23.11 -4.69
N SER A 179 -2.98 -23.33 -5.42
CA SER A 179 -1.63 -23.32 -4.83
C SER A 179 -1.29 -21.99 -4.17
N LEU A 180 -1.75 -20.87 -4.73
CA LEU A 180 -1.55 -19.55 -4.15
C LEU A 180 -2.43 -19.29 -2.93
N GLU A 181 -3.68 -19.77 -2.94
CA GLU A 181 -4.56 -19.75 -1.78
C GLU A 181 -3.97 -20.56 -0.63
N ASP A 182 -3.42 -21.74 -0.91
CA ASP A 182 -2.76 -22.60 0.08
C ASP A 182 -1.52 -21.90 0.68
N GLN A 183 -0.68 -21.28 -0.16
CA GLN A 183 0.49 -20.50 0.30
C GLN A 183 0.08 -19.25 1.10
N LYS A 184 -0.96 -18.55 0.64
CA LYS A 184 -1.52 -17.39 1.32
C LYS A 184 -2.06 -17.77 2.70
N HIS A 185 -2.78 -18.89 2.79
CA HIS A 185 -3.30 -19.42 4.04
C HIS A 185 -2.19 -19.79 5.02
N ASP A 186 -1.09 -20.37 4.53
CA ASP A 186 0.11 -20.64 5.34
C ASP A 186 0.71 -19.35 5.91
N ILE A 187 0.77 -18.28 5.11
CA ILE A 187 1.19 -16.95 5.58
C ILE A 187 0.20 -16.42 6.63
N ASP A 188 -1.10 -16.49 6.38
CA ASP A 188 -2.12 -15.99 7.31
C ASP A 188 -1.98 -16.64 8.69
N ILE A 189 -1.82 -17.97 8.76
CA ILE A 189 -1.61 -18.71 10.01
C ILE A 189 -0.36 -18.22 10.75
N LYS A 190 0.73 -17.99 10.02
CA LYS A 190 2.02 -17.57 10.59
C LYS A 190 1.97 -16.13 11.08
N LEU A 191 1.31 -15.25 10.34
CA LEU A 191 1.20 -13.83 10.70
C LEU A 191 0.30 -13.59 11.91
N LYS A 192 -0.62 -14.49 12.27
CA LYS A 192 -1.40 -14.42 13.53
C LYS A 192 -0.55 -14.39 14.81
N LYS A 193 0.73 -14.75 14.73
CA LYS A 193 1.67 -14.68 15.85
C LYS A 193 2.41 -13.34 15.93
N VAL A 194 2.29 -12.50 14.91
CA VAL A 194 3.00 -11.24 14.78
C VAL A 194 2.25 -10.17 15.56
N HIS A 195 2.85 -9.73 16.66
CA HIS A 195 2.38 -8.60 17.45
C HIS A 195 3.57 -7.71 17.85
N PRO A 196 3.41 -6.38 17.87
CA PRO A 196 2.22 -5.60 17.50
C PRO A 196 1.93 -5.61 15.99
N ASN A 197 0.93 -4.86 15.51
CA ASN A 197 0.62 -4.82 14.06
C ASN A 197 1.78 -4.23 13.23
N LEU A 198 1.92 -4.66 11.98
CA LEU A 198 2.79 -4.05 10.97
C LEU A 198 1.99 -3.03 10.14
N VAL A 199 2.45 -1.78 10.09
CA VAL A 199 1.93 -0.74 9.20
C VAL A 199 2.84 -0.65 7.97
N VAL A 200 2.29 -0.95 6.80
CA VAL A 200 2.97 -0.80 5.51
C VAL A 200 2.53 0.50 4.85
N VAL A 201 3.41 1.50 4.87
CA VAL A 201 3.20 2.79 4.24
C VAL A 201 3.70 2.72 2.79
N ILE A 202 2.83 3.01 1.83
CA ILE A 202 3.17 3.09 0.40
C ILE A 202 2.88 4.52 -0.09
N ASP A 203 3.95 5.25 -0.41
CA ASP A 203 3.89 6.67 -0.78
C ASP A 203 4.25 6.89 -2.26
N ASP A 204 4.00 8.08 -2.80
CA ASP A 204 4.34 8.48 -4.19
C ASP A 204 3.82 7.53 -5.28
N ILE A 205 2.70 6.83 -5.04
CA ILE A 205 2.13 5.87 -6.01
C ILE A 205 1.77 6.57 -7.33
N ASP A 206 1.29 7.83 -7.26
CA ASP A 206 0.91 8.64 -8.41
C ASP A 206 2.08 9.08 -9.31
N ARG A 207 3.33 8.84 -8.90
CA ARG A 207 4.48 9.07 -9.78
C ARG A 207 4.71 7.92 -10.76
N LEU A 208 4.33 6.70 -10.37
CA LEU A 208 4.55 5.48 -11.13
C LEU A 208 3.87 5.48 -12.50
N SER A 209 4.35 4.62 -13.40
CA SER A 209 3.61 4.31 -14.64
C SER A 209 2.29 3.60 -14.34
N ASP A 210 1.32 3.70 -15.26
CA ASP A 210 0.01 3.03 -15.09
C ASP A 210 0.11 1.54 -14.76
N ASP A 211 1.09 0.85 -15.34
CA ASP A 211 1.24 -0.59 -15.15
C ASP A 211 1.85 -0.91 -13.76
N GLU A 212 2.74 -0.06 -13.26
CA GLU A 212 3.26 -0.14 -11.88
C GLU A 212 2.21 0.29 -10.85
N ILE A 213 1.37 1.28 -11.14
CA ILE A 213 0.20 1.59 -10.28
C ILE A 213 -0.70 0.35 -10.18
N CYS A 214 -1.03 -0.26 -11.33
CA CYS A 214 -1.82 -1.48 -11.37
C CYS A 214 -1.18 -2.59 -10.52
N LEU A 215 0.14 -2.72 -10.54
CA LEU A 215 0.87 -3.68 -9.73
C LEU A 215 0.73 -3.44 -8.24
N VAL A 216 0.98 -2.21 -7.79
CA VAL A 216 0.91 -1.86 -6.37
C VAL A 216 -0.48 -2.20 -5.82
N PHE A 217 -1.53 -1.84 -6.54
CA PHE A 217 -2.90 -2.15 -6.09
C PHE A 217 -3.23 -3.64 -6.18
N LYS A 218 -2.75 -4.39 -7.19
CA LYS A 218 -2.91 -5.86 -7.24
C LYS A 218 -2.19 -6.55 -6.10
N LEU A 219 -1.00 -6.06 -5.75
CA LEU A 219 -0.19 -6.56 -4.66
C LEU A 219 -0.90 -6.35 -3.32
N VAL A 220 -1.32 -5.12 -3.02
CA VAL A 220 -2.10 -4.80 -1.80
C VAL A 220 -3.35 -5.67 -1.72
N ALA A 221 -4.08 -5.79 -2.83
CA ALA A 221 -5.26 -6.65 -2.93
C ALA A 221 -4.98 -8.12 -2.60
N LEU A 222 -3.85 -8.67 -3.06
CA LEU A 222 -3.49 -10.06 -2.81
C LEU A 222 -3.07 -10.31 -1.37
N THR A 223 -2.38 -9.33 -0.78
CA THR A 223 -1.95 -9.36 0.63
C THR A 223 -2.99 -8.81 1.60
N ALA A 224 -4.19 -8.44 1.12
CA ALA A 224 -5.22 -7.79 1.93
C ALA A 224 -5.84 -8.68 3.03
N SER A 225 -5.60 -9.99 3.04
CA SER A 225 -6.03 -10.86 4.15
C SER A 225 -4.98 -11.03 5.23
N PHE A 226 -3.75 -10.53 5.03
CA PHE A 226 -2.68 -10.77 5.98
C PHE A 226 -3.07 -10.19 7.34
N PRO A 227 -3.19 -11.04 8.39
CA PRO A 227 -3.54 -10.57 9.72
C PRO A 227 -2.38 -9.74 10.28
N HIS A 228 -2.72 -8.82 11.18
CA HIS A 228 -1.82 -7.87 11.80
C HIS A 228 -1.11 -6.94 10.82
N VAL A 229 -1.66 -6.73 9.62
CA VAL A 229 -1.13 -5.78 8.64
C VAL A 229 -2.11 -4.62 8.43
N VAL A 230 -1.61 -3.39 8.45
CA VAL A 230 -2.34 -2.19 8.10
C VAL A 230 -1.63 -1.50 6.94
N TYR A 231 -2.32 -1.24 5.84
CA TYR A 231 -1.80 -0.49 4.70
C TYR A 231 -2.18 0.98 4.83
N LEU A 232 -1.22 1.87 4.62
CA LEU A 232 -1.44 3.31 4.46
C LEU A 232 -0.91 3.73 3.09
N LEU A 233 -1.83 3.96 2.15
CA LEU A 233 -1.50 4.27 0.76
C LEU A 233 -1.67 5.77 0.50
N ALA A 234 -0.68 6.44 -0.06
CA ALA A 234 -0.81 7.82 -0.52
C ALA A 234 -0.74 7.92 -2.04
N TYR A 235 -1.73 8.61 -2.62
CA TYR A 235 -1.88 8.70 -4.08
C TYR A 235 -2.71 9.91 -4.53
N ASP A 236 -2.64 10.24 -5.81
CA ASP A 236 -3.64 11.07 -6.49
C ASP A 236 -4.76 10.18 -7.01
N ARG A 237 -6.00 10.45 -6.57
CA ARG A 237 -7.17 9.62 -6.90
C ARG A 237 -7.43 9.56 -8.41
N SER A 238 -7.31 10.68 -9.12
CA SER A 238 -7.61 10.73 -10.56
C SER A 238 -6.58 9.95 -11.37
N ILE A 239 -5.31 10.04 -10.99
CA ILE A 239 -4.22 9.30 -11.65
C ILE A 239 -4.40 7.79 -11.43
N VAL A 240 -4.68 7.39 -10.19
CA VAL A 240 -4.86 5.98 -9.83
C VAL A 240 -6.10 5.39 -10.49
N GLU A 241 -7.26 6.03 -10.41
CA GLU A 241 -8.49 5.55 -11.04
C GLU A 241 -8.32 5.37 -12.55
N ARG A 242 -7.63 6.31 -13.21
CA ARG A 242 -7.30 6.22 -14.64
C ARG A 242 -6.44 5.00 -14.94
N ALA A 243 -5.41 4.72 -14.14
CA ALA A 243 -4.56 3.55 -14.34
C ALA A 243 -5.35 2.24 -14.11
N LEU A 244 -6.17 2.19 -13.06
CA LEU A 244 -6.96 1.02 -12.68
C LEU A 244 -8.07 0.68 -13.68
N ASN A 245 -8.47 1.60 -14.56
CA ASN A 245 -9.32 1.29 -15.71
C ASN A 245 -8.75 0.19 -16.62
N LYS A 246 -7.42 -0.03 -16.62
CA LYS A 246 -6.80 -1.15 -17.35
C LYS A 246 -7.13 -2.51 -16.73
N ILE A 247 -7.42 -2.56 -15.43
CA ILE A 247 -7.76 -3.79 -14.70
C ILE A 247 -9.27 -4.04 -14.79
N GLN A 248 -10.06 -3.05 -14.42
CA GLN A 248 -11.52 -3.11 -14.47
C GLN A 248 -12.01 -2.11 -15.51
N ILE A 249 -12.25 -2.61 -16.73
CA ILE A 249 -12.54 -1.79 -17.92
C ILE A 249 -13.69 -0.82 -17.63
N GLY A 250 -13.37 0.48 -17.59
CA GLY A 250 -14.33 1.57 -17.39
C GLY A 250 -14.78 1.80 -15.95
N ASP A 251 -14.22 1.09 -14.97
CA ASP A 251 -14.58 1.21 -13.56
C ASP A 251 -13.36 1.08 -12.62
N GLY A 252 -12.33 1.90 -12.85
CA GLY A 252 -11.16 2.00 -11.98
C GLY A 252 -11.50 2.54 -10.58
N ALA A 253 -12.52 3.40 -10.47
CA ALA A 253 -13.04 3.89 -9.19
C ALA A 253 -13.64 2.74 -8.36
N GLY A 254 -14.51 1.91 -8.95
CA GLY A 254 -15.06 0.75 -8.27
C GLY A 254 -14.02 -0.31 -7.94
N TYR A 255 -12.93 -0.42 -8.70
CA TYR A 255 -11.78 -1.26 -8.32
C TYR A 255 -11.05 -0.70 -7.10
N LEU A 256 -10.80 0.61 -7.07
CA LEU A 256 -10.14 1.29 -5.95
C LEU A 256 -10.94 1.15 -4.64
N GLU A 257 -12.26 1.30 -4.71
CA GLU A 257 -13.17 1.16 -3.56
C GLU A 257 -13.19 -0.26 -2.96
N LYS A 258 -12.86 -1.29 -3.74
CA LYS A 258 -12.71 -2.67 -3.21
C LYS A 258 -11.46 -2.86 -2.37
N ILE A 259 -10.45 -2.01 -2.56
CA ILE A 259 -9.15 -2.11 -1.88
C ILE A 259 -9.10 -1.13 -0.70
N ILE A 260 -9.54 0.11 -0.92
CA ILE A 260 -9.49 1.16 0.10
C ILE A 260 -10.71 1.05 1.01
N GLN A 261 -10.49 0.62 2.25
CA GLN A 261 -11.56 0.52 3.25
C GLN A 261 -11.84 1.85 3.94
N LEU A 262 -10.80 2.66 4.16
CA LEU A 262 -10.92 4.01 4.71
C LEU A 262 -10.29 5.04 3.78
N PRO A 263 -11.08 5.71 2.91
CA PRO A 263 -10.59 6.81 2.09
C PRO A 263 -10.56 8.12 2.90
N ILE A 264 -9.43 8.81 2.85
CA ILE A 264 -9.19 10.11 3.47
C ILE A 264 -8.73 11.07 2.37
N GLU A 265 -9.53 12.10 2.09
CA GLU A 265 -9.16 13.16 1.15
C GLU A 265 -8.37 14.25 1.88
N MET A 266 -7.24 14.66 1.30
CA MET A 266 -6.46 15.78 1.80
C MET A 266 -7.31 17.06 1.77
N PRO A 267 -7.29 17.86 2.85
CA PRO A 267 -8.01 19.13 2.87
C PRO A 267 -7.53 20.04 1.74
N LYS A 268 -8.46 20.72 1.07
CA LYS A 268 -8.10 21.79 0.14
C LYS A 268 -7.71 23.01 0.96
N LEU A 269 -6.50 23.52 0.74
CA LEU A 269 -6.06 24.77 1.36
C LEU A 269 -6.93 25.91 0.84
N LEU A 270 -7.58 26.63 1.76
CA LEU A 270 -8.34 27.83 1.44
C LEU A 270 -7.43 29.05 1.58
N GLU A 271 -7.78 30.15 0.92
CA GLU A 271 -7.00 31.40 0.99
C GLU A 271 -6.81 31.89 2.43
N VAL A 272 -7.80 31.67 3.30
CA VAL A 272 -7.73 31.97 4.74
C VAL A 272 -6.67 31.16 5.49
N ASP A 273 -6.32 29.97 5.01
CA ASP A 273 -5.29 29.11 5.60
C ASP A 273 -3.89 29.53 5.13
N VAL A 274 -3.79 30.14 3.93
CA VAL A 274 -2.53 30.47 3.25
C VAL A 274 -2.09 31.91 3.52
N ALA A 275 -3.01 32.87 3.55
CA ALA A 275 -2.68 34.30 3.68
C ALA A 275 -1.88 34.64 4.95
N PRO A 276 -2.25 34.15 6.16
CA PRO A 276 -1.47 34.42 7.38
C PRO A 276 -0.03 33.88 7.32
N GLN A 277 0.18 32.81 6.55
CA GLN A 277 1.48 32.18 6.39
C GLN A 277 2.37 32.95 5.42
N LEU A 278 1.81 33.41 4.29
CA LEU A 278 2.50 34.30 3.38
C LEU A 278 2.92 35.59 4.10
N ASP A 279 2.03 36.14 4.92
CA ASP A 279 2.34 37.31 5.75
C ASP A 279 3.49 37.02 6.72
N SER A 280 3.51 35.86 7.37
CA SER A 280 4.61 35.47 8.27
C SER A 280 5.95 35.31 7.54
N ILE A 281 5.95 34.74 6.33
CA ILE A 281 7.16 34.56 5.51
C ILE A 281 7.67 35.91 5.02
N VAL A 282 6.77 36.80 4.56
CA VAL A 282 7.13 38.15 4.13
C VAL A 282 7.66 38.98 5.30
N HIS A 283 7.14 38.80 6.51
CA HIS A 283 7.64 39.47 7.71
C HIS A 283 8.98 38.93 8.23
N GLU A 284 9.35 37.68 7.90
CA GLU A 284 10.63 37.07 8.27
C GLU A 284 11.77 37.32 7.24
N LEU A 285 11.45 37.87 6.05
CA LEU A 285 12.40 38.28 5.01
C LEU A 285 12.90 39.73 5.21
#